data_AF-A0A662L536-F1
#
_entry.id   AF-A0A662L536-F1
#
_cell.length_a   1.000
_cell.length_b   1.000
_cell.length_c   1.000
_cell.angle_alpha   90.00
_cell.angle_beta   90.00
_cell.angle_gamma   90.00
#
_symmetry.space_group_name_H-M   'P 1'
#
loop_
_entity.id
_entity.type
_entity.pdbx_description
1 polymer ?
#
loop_
_entity_poly.entity_id
_entity_poly.type
_entity_poly.pdbx_seq_one_letter_code
_entity_poly.pdbx_strand_id
1 'polypeptide(L)'
;MLVKIYDKEIEYEIDYRNIKYPRLEFKTGKLLLVLPRNYKDERKLIEKYKDWIYKKSLIIEEAKKKAKEKKIEKRSEEELKNIIEELTKKFAKELKVNINKIYFRKLKSKWGSCSNKGNLSFNILLKYLPYDLIKYVVFHEIV
;
A
#
# COMPACT_ATOMS: atom_id res chain seq x y z
N MET A 1 19.57 12.90 -3.57
CA MET A 1 20.59 13.34 -2.60
C MET A 1 20.75 12.29 -1.52
N LEU A 2 21.84 12.30 -0.77
CA LEU A 2 22.07 11.38 0.35
C LEU A 2 22.18 12.17 1.66
N VAL A 3 21.66 11.60 2.74
CA VAL A 3 21.88 12.10 4.09
C VAL A 3 22.26 10.94 5.00
N LYS A 4 23.31 11.13 5.80
CA LYS A 4 23.70 10.16 6.82
C LYS A 4 22.89 10.43 8.08
N ILE A 5 22.13 9.43 8.51
CA ILE A 5 21.39 9.44 9.78
C ILE A 5 21.84 8.23 10.57
N TYR A 6 22.54 8.48 11.68
CA TYR A 6 23.21 7.45 12.48
C TYR A 6 24.14 6.57 11.63
N ASP A 7 23.90 5.26 11.58
CA ASP A 7 24.64 4.26 10.81
C ASP A 7 24.14 4.08 9.36
N LYS A 8 23.10 4.81 8.94
CA LYS A 8 22.47 4.63 7.63
C LYS A 8 22.66 5.82 6.69
N GLU A 9 22.91 5.52 5.43
CA GLU A 9 22.76 6.48 4.33
C GLU A 9 21.37 6.37 3.74
N ILE A 10 20.64 7.48 3.75
CA ILE A 10 19.26 7.55 3.28
C ILE A 10 19.21 8.44 2.05
N GLU A 11 18.75 7.84 0.96
CA GLU A 11 18.47 8.57 -0.27
C GLU A 11 17.19 9.38 -0.13
N TYR A 12 17.27 10.67 -0.47
CA TYR A 12 16.13 11.56 -0.46
C TYR A 12 16.02 12.46 -1.69
N GLU A 13 14.78 12.84 -1.98
CA GLU A 13 14.36 13.78 -3.01
C GLU A 13 13.55 14.92 -2.40
N ILE A 14 13.54 16.05 -3.09
CA ILE A 14 12.72 17.20 -2.73
C ILE A 14 11.70 17.45 -3.83
N ASP A 15 10.46 17.69 -3.44
CA ASP A 15 9.38 18.08 -4.33
C ASP A 15 8.69 19.34 -3.78
N TYR A 16 8.87 20.46 -4.49
CA TYR A 16 8.30 21.74 -4.12
C TYR A 16 6.85 21.87 -4.62
N ARG A 17 5.91 22.03 -3.68
CA ARG A 17 4.48 22.11 -4.00
C ARG A 17 3.83 23.34 -3.37
N ASN A 18 2.63 23.68 -3.86
CA ASN A 18 1.80 24.72 -3.26
C ASN A 18 1.10 24.18 -2.00
N ILE A 19 1.85 24.11 -0.89
CA ILE A 19 1.42 23.56 0.40
C ILE A 19 1.85 24.48 1.54
N LYS A 20 1.08 24.47 2.64
CA LYS A 20 1.36 25.29 3.83
C LYS A 20 2.44 24.68 4.75
N TYR A 21 2.46 23.35 4.89
CA TYR A 21 3.34 22.65 5.84
C TYR A 21 4.14 21.56 5.14
N PRO A 22 5.44 21.41 5.45
CA PRO A 22 6.29 20.37 4.86
C PRO A 22 5.82 18.97 5.28
N ARG A 23 6.08 17.98 4.43
CA ARG A 23 5.75 16.57 4.67
C ARG A 23 6.93 15.68 4.32
N LEU A 24 7.07 14.60 5.06
CA LEU A 24 8.04 13.54 4.78
C LEU A 24 7.28 12.29 4.39
N GLU A 25 7.59 11.74 3.22
CA GLU A 25 6.95 10.54 2.67
C GLU A 25 8.03 9.51 2.32
N PHE A 26 7.80 8.23 2.59
CA PHE A 26 8.65 7.16 2.04
C PHE A 26 7.95 6.53 0.84
N LYS A 27 8.56 6.64 -0.35
CA LYS A 27 8.08 5.99 -1.57
C LYS A 27 9.06 4.90 -1.98
N THR A 28 8.65 3.64 -1.82
CA THR A 28 9.44 2.47 -2.23
C THR A 28 10.83 2.40 -1.58
N GLY A 29 10.96 2.99 -0.38
CA GLY A 29 12.21 3.08 0.39
C GLY A 29 13.08 4.30 0.10
N LYS A 30 12.64 5.21 -0.75
CA LYS A 30 13.25 6.53 -0.92
C LYS A 30 12.48 7.58 -0.14
N LEU A 31 13.20 8.46 0.56
CA LEU A 31 12.59 9.54 1.32
C LEU A 31 12.24 10.71 0.39
N LEU A 32 11.02 11.21 0.45
CA LEU A 32 10.55 12.36 -0.31
C LEU A 32 10.17 13.48 0.66
N LEU A 33 10.83 14.62 0.52
CA LEU A 33 10.53 15.84 1.23
C LEU A 33 9.62 16.68 0.36
N VAL A 34 8.35 16.76 0.72
CA VAL A 34 7.39 17.63 0.05
C VAL A 34 7.41 18.97 0.77
N LEU A 35 7.94 20.01 0.11
CA LEU A 35 8.22 21.30 0.74
C LEU A 35 7.38 22.43 0.13
N PRO A 36 6.98 23.46 0.92
CA PRO A 36 6.47 24.71 0.37
C PRO A 36 7.50 25.37 -0.56
N ARG A 37 7.05 26.08 -1.60
CA ARG A 37 7.95 26.74 -2.59
C ARG A 37 9.03 27.65 -1.97
N ASN A 38 8.75 28.27 -0.83
CA ASN A 38 9.66 29.20 -0.15
C ASN A 38 10.37 28.58 1.06
N TYR A 39 10.40 27.24 1.16
CA TYR A 39 11.04 26.55 2.27
C TYR A 39 12.56 26.63 2.11
N LYS A 40 13.26 27.09 3.16
CA LYS A 40 14.67 27.50 3.06
C LYS A 40 15.69 26.47 3.56
N ASP A 41 15.28 25.51 4.37
CA ASP A 41 16.25 24.63 5.05
C ASP A 41 15.68 23.21 5.26
N GLU A 42 15.83 22.39 4.23
CA GLU A 42 15.49 20.97 4.25
C GLU A 42 16.31 20.19 5.27
N ARG A 43 17.55 20.60 5.55
CA ARG A 43 18.46 19.87 6.45
C ARG A 43 17.99 19.98 7.89
N LYS A 44 17.54 21.16 8.33
CA LYS A 44 16.88 21.31 9.65
C LYS A 44 15.63 20.45 9.78
N LEU A 45 14.87 20.28 8.69
CA LEU A 45 13.70 19.41 8.70
C LEU A 45 14.11 17.94 8.90
N ILE A 46 15.14 17.50 8.19
CA ILE A 46 15.68 16.14 8.34
C ILE A 46 16.20 15.92 9.76
N GLU A 47 16.99 16.86 10.29
CA GLU A 47 17.53 16.75 11.65
C GLU A 47 16.41 16.68 12.70
N LYS A 48 15.38 17.52 12.55
CA LYS A 48 14.19 17.51 13.42
C LYS A 48 13.47 16.16 13.44
N TYR A 49 13.43 15.46 12.31
CA TYR A 49 12.71 14.19 12.17
C TYR A 49 13.62 12.96 12.06
N LYS A 50 14.91 13.09 12.40
CA LYS A 50 15.91 12.03 12.18
C LYS A 50 15.52 10.68 12.77
N ASP A 51 14.96 10.66 13.98
CA ASP A 51 14.55 9.43 14.65
C ASP A 51 13.39 8.74 13.93
N TRP A 52 12.43 9.54 13.46
CA TRP A 52 11.31 9.00 12.69
C TRP A 52 11.79 8.45 11.34
N ILE A 53 12.66 9.18 10.64
CA ILE A 53 13.24 8.76 9.37
C ILE A 53 14.01 7.46 9.55
N TYR A 54 14.84 7.37 10.60
CA TYR A 54 15.63 6.19 10.91
C TYR A 54 14.75 4.97 11.26
N LYS A 55 13.78 5.12 12.16
CA LYS A 55 12.86 4.03 12.52
C LYS A 55 12.09 3.54 11.30
N LYS A 56 11.63 4.44 10.43
CA LYS A 56 10.92 4.07 9.20
C LYS A 56 11.82 3.39 8.18
N SER A 57 13.07 3.80 8.04
CA SER A 57 14.00 3.14 7.11
C SER A 57 14.27 1.69 7.53
N LEU A 58 14.43 1.43 8.85
CA LEU A 58 14.57 0.07 9.39
C LEU A 58 13.36 -0.81 9.07
N ILE A 59 12.14 -0.33 9.33
CA ILE A 59 10.90 -1.08 9.03
C ILE A 59 10.81 -1.42 7.54
N ILE A 60 11.14 -0.48 6.66
CA ILE A 60 11.08 -0.68 5.21
C ILE A 60 12.13 -1.69 4.75
N GLU A 61 13.34 -1.62 5.28
CA GLU A 61 14.41 -2.57 4.95
C GLU A 61 14.06 -3.98 5.40
N GLU A 62 13.57 -4.15 6.63
CA GLU A 62 13.10 -5.44 7.14
C GLU A 62 11.97 -5.99 6.26
N ALA A 63 11.00 -5.14 5.89
CA ALA A 63 9.92 -5.53 4.98
C ALA A 63 10.45 -5.95 3.60
N LYS A 64 11.44 -5.24 3.05
CA LYS A 64 12.09 -5.61 1.78
C LYS A 64 12.82 -6.94 1.89
N LYS A 65 13.51 -7.21 2.99
CA LYS A 65 14.20 -8.49 3.23
C LYS A 65 13.19 -9.64 3.28
N LYS A 66 12.15 -9.51 4.11
CA LYS A 66 11.06 -10.50 4.21
C LYS A 66 10.33 -10.69 2.87
N ALA A 67 10.17 -9.64 2.07
CA ALA A 67 9.53 -9.74 0.76
C ALA A 67 10.34 -10.59 -0.23
N LYS A 68 11.68 -10.55 -0.19
CA LYS A 68 12.53 -11.39 -1.06
C LYS A 68 12.39 -12.88 -0.78
N GLU A 69 12.12 -13.24 0.47
CA GLU A 69 11.96 -14.63 0.92
C GLU A 69 10.54 -15.17 0.64
N LYS A 70 9.57 -14.29 0.41
CA LYS A 70 8.18 -14.69 0.15
C LYS A 70 8.01 -15.17 -1.28
N LYS A 71 7.45 -16.38 -1.41
CA LYS A 71 6.98 -16.90 -2.70
C LYS A 71 5.69 -16.17 -3.08
N ILE A 72 5.62 -15.75 -4.34
CA ILE A 72 4.39 -15.25 -4.94
C ILE A 72 3.71 -16.40 -5.67
N GLU A 73 2.39 -16.40 -5.61
CA GLU A 73 1.58 -17.29 -6.43
C GLU A 73 1.54 -16.76 -7.86
N LYS A 74 1.43 -17.63 -8.86
CA LYS A 74 1.31 -17.24 -10.26
C LYS A 74 0.07 -17.85 -10.86
N ARG A 75 -1.09 -17.28 -10.50
CA ARG A 75 -2.36 -17.61 -11.15
C ARG A 75 -2.72 -16.57 -12.21
N SER A 76 -3.49 -17.01 -13.19
CA SER A 76 -4.12 -16.18 -14.20
C SER A 76 -5.15 -15.22 -13.58
N GLU A 77 -5.55 -14.21 -14.34
CA GLU A 77 -6.63 -13.31 -13.90
C GLU A 77 -7.97 -14.03 -13.83
N GLU A 78 -8.18 -15.05 -14.66
CA GLU A 78 -9.42 -15.84 -14.67
C GLU A 78 -9.54 -16.72 -13.42
N GLU A 79 -8.46 -17.40 -13.02
CA GLU A 79 -8.42 -18.15 -11.76
C GLU A 79 -8.67 -17.24 -10.55
N LEU A 80 -8.11 -16.02 -10.54
CA LEU A 80 -8.38 -15.05 -9.49
C LEU A 80 -9.87 -14.67 -9.43
N LYS A 81 -10.49 -14.39 -10.59
CA LYS A 81 -11.91 -14.01 -10.64
C LYS A 81 -12.79 -15.13 -10.09
N ASN A 82 -12.57 -16.36 -10.54
CA ASN A 82 -13.32 -17.53 -10.07
C ASN A 82 -13.22 -17.68 -8.54
N ILE A 83 -12.01 -17.61 -7.98
CA ILE A 83 -11.79 -17.66 -6.53
C ILE A 83 -12.57 -16.55 -5.81
N ILE A 84 -12.47 -15.31 -6.29
CA ILE A 84 -13.12 -14.16 -5.65
C ILE A 84 -14.65 -14.27 -5.75
N GLU A 85 -15.18 -14.72 -6.89
CA GLU A 85 -16.62 -14.91 -7.07
C GLU A 85 -17.18 -16.00 -6.16
N GLU A 86 -16.50 -17.14 -6.03
CA GLU A 86 -16.87 -18.22 -5.12
C GLU A 86 -16.88 -17.76 -3.66
N LEU A 87 -15.81 -17.09 -3.23
CA LEU A 87 -15.68 -16.54 -1.89
C LEU A 87 -16.76 -15.49 -1.61
N THR A 88 -17.01 -14.60 -2.58
CA THR A 88 -18.03 -13.55 -2.46
C THR A 88 -19.41 -14.17 -2.31
N LYS A 89 -19.77 -15.16 -3.14
CA LYS A 89 -21.05 -15.88 -3.06
C LYS A 89 -21.20 -16.56 -1.70
N LYS A 90 -20.15 -17.21 -1.21
CA LYS A 90 -20.14 -17.86 0.10
C LYS A 90 -20.40 -16.87 1.23
N PHE A 91 -19.60 -15.82 1.32
CA PHE A 91 -19.72 -14.85 2.42
C PHE A 91 -20.99 -14.00 2.33
N ALA A 92 -21.43 -13.63 1.14
CA ALA A 92 -22.70 -12.92 0.95
C ALA A 92 -23.88 -13.75 1.48
N LYS A 93 -23.87 -15.06 1.25
CA LYS A 93 -24.87 -15.99 1.78
C LYS A 93 -24.81 -16.10 3.30
N GLU A 94 -23.61 -16.26 3.87
CA GLU A 94 -23.41 -16.38 5.32
C GLU A 94 -23.84 -15.10 6.07
N LEU A 95 -23.50 -13.93 5.52
CA LEU A 95 -23.78 -12.62 6.11
C LEU A 95 -25.16 -12.06 5.74
N LYS A 96 -25.90 -12.74 4.84
CA LYS A 96 -27.19 -12.30 4.30
C LYS A 96 -27.16 -10.89 3.70
N VAL A 97 -26.09 -10.58 2.98
CA VAL A 97 -25.90 -9.29 2.29
C VAL A 97 -26.04 -9.45 0.78
N ASN A 98 -26.56 -8.41 0.12
CA ASN A 98 -26.71 -8.39 -1.33
C ASN A 98 -25.53 -7.67 -1.98
N ILE A 99 -24.82 -8.37 -2.86
CA ILE A 99 -23.75 -7.80 -3.69
C ILE A 99 -24.32 -7.48 -5.07
N ASN A 100 -24.09 -6.26 -5.55
CA ASN A 100 -24.59 -5.80 -6.84
C ASN A 100 -23.66 -6.22 -7.99
N LYS A 101 -22.42 -5.75 -7.97
CA LYS A 101 -21.42 -6.02 -9.02
C LYS A 101 -20.02 -6.17 -8.45
N ILE A 102 -19.22 -7.01 -9.08
CA ILE A 102 -17.82 -7.21 -8.77
C ILE A 102 -16.98 -6.66 -9.93
N TYR A 103 -16.00 -5.83 -9.61
CA TYR A 103 -15.07 -5.24 -10.57
C TYR A 103 -13.65 -5.68 -10.29
N PHE A 104 -12.87 -5.92 -11.34
CA PHE A 104 -11.45 -6.24 -11.25
C PHE A 104 -10.63 -5.16 -11.94
N ARG A 105 -9.77 -4.47 -11.20
CA ARG A 105 -9.01 -3.31 -11.72
C ARG A 105 -7.64 -3.25 -11.08
N LYS A 106 -6.67 -2.58 -11.72
CA LYS A 106 -5.40 -2.26 -11.05
C LYS A 106 -5.60 -1.02 -10.17
N LEU A 107 -5.81 -1.24 -8.88
CA LEU A 107 -5.98 -0.15 -7.90
C LEU A 107 -4.62 0.35 -7.42
N LYS A 108 -4.50 1.67 -7.20
CA LYS A 108 -3.22 2.30 -6.82
C LYS A 108 -2.89 2.18 -5.33
N SER A 109 -3.89 2.27 -4.46
CA SER A 109 -3.69 2.42 -3.00
C SER A 109 -4.45 1.40 -2.15
N LYS A 110 -5.20 0.48 -2.77
CA LYS A 110 -6.08 -0.46 -2.07
C LYS A 110 -6.03 -1.86 -2.70
N TRP A 111 -6.32 -2.87 -1.88
CA TRP A 111 -6.51 -4.26 -2.31
C TRP A 111 -7.95 -4.54 -2.72
N GLY A 112 -8.92 -3.85 -2.11
CA GLY A 112 -10.31 -3.82 -2.54
C GLY A 112 -11.03 -2.53 -2.11
N SER A 113 -12.31 -2.44 -2.46
CA SER A 113 -13.25 -1.45 -1.91
C SER A 113 -14.69 -1.92 -2.09
N CYS A 114 -15.55 -1.65 -1.11
CA CYS A 114 -17.00 -1.73 -1.22
C CYS A 114 -17.64 -0.34 -1.26
N SER A 115 -18.69 -0.19 -2.06
CA SER A 115 -19.51 1.03 -2.10
C SER A 115 -20.83 0.81 -1.35
N ASN A 116 -21.47 1.89 -0.90
CA ASN A 116 -22.78 1.83 -0.24
C ASN A 116 -23.89 1.17 -1.09
N LYS A 117 -23.69 1.02 -2.40
CA LYS A 117 -24.60 0.34 -3.32
C LYS A 117 -24.29 -1.17 -3.49
N GLY A 118 -23.39 -1.73 -2.69
CA GLY A 118 -22.98 -3.13 -2.76
C GLY A 118 -22.10 -3.46 -3.97
N ASN A 119 -21.42 -2.48 -4.58
CA ASN A 119 -20.41 -2.76 -5.61
C ASN A 119 -19.05 -3.03 -4.96
N LEU A 120 -18.46 -4.19 -5.26
CA LEU A 120 -17.12 -4.59 -4.84
C LEU A 120 -16.13 -4.32 -5.96
N SER A 121 -14.95 -3.80 -5.62
CA SER A 121 -13.82 -3.71 -6.53
C SER A 121 -12.62 -4.40 -5.91
N PHE A 122 -11.96 -5.28 -6.66
CA PHE A 122 -10.77 -6.00 -6.22
C PHE A 122 -9.57 -5.67 -7.11
N ASN A 123 -8.39 -5.63 -6.49
CA ASN A 123 -7.15 -5.38 -7.20
C ASN A 123 -6.69 -6.64 -7.94
N ILE A 124 -6.40 -6.54 -9.25
CA ILE A 124 -5.90 -7.68 -10.04
C ILE A 124 -4.58 -8.25 -9.51
N LEU A 125 -3.82 -7.47 -8.73
CA LEU A 125 -2.57 -7.92 -8.11
C LEU A 125 -2.78 -8.98 -7.02
N LEU A 126 -4.02 -9.19 -6.57
CA LEU A 126 -4.37 -10.30 -5.66
C LEU A 126 -3.99 -11.67 -6.26
N LYS A 127 -3.84 -11.78 -7.58
CA LYS A 127 -3.37 -13.00 -8.25
C LYS A 127 -1.97 -13.44 -7.79
N TYR A 128 -1.20 -12.59 -7.12
CA TYR A 128 0.10 -12.96 -6.58
C TYR A 128 0.08 -13.41 -5.12
N LEU A 129 -1.07 -13.32 -4.43
CA LEU A 129 -1.17 -13.62 -3.00
C LEU A 129 -1.57 -15.08 -2.74
N PRO A 130 -1.18 -15.68 -1.60
CA PRO A 130 -1.75 -16.94 -1.14
C PRO A 130 -3.27 -16.90 -1.03
N TYR A 131 -3.94 -18.06 -1.17
CA TYR A 131 -5.40 -18.17 -1.14
C TYR A 131 -6.01 -17.56 0.13
N ASP A 132 -5.43 -17.81 1.31
CA ASP A 132 -5.96 -17.29 2.57
C ASP A 132 -5.95 -15.76 2.66
N LEU A 133 -4.98 -15.10 2.01
CA LEU A 133 -4.95 -13.64 1.94
C LEU A 133 -6.01 -13.11 0.99
N ILE A 134 -6.27 -13.81 -0.12
CA ILE A 134 -7.39 -13.45 -1.02
C ILE A 134 -8.71 -13.59 -0.25
N LYS A 135 -8.90 -14.71 0.44
CA LYS A 135 -10.07 -14.97 1.30
C LYS A 135 -10.27 -13.87 2.33
N TYR A 136 -9.21 -13.47 3.03
CA TYR A 136 -9.26 -12.37 3.99
C TYR A 136 -9.68 -11.05 3.34
N VAL A 137 -9.10 -10.68 2.19
CA VAL A 137 -9.46 -9.45 1.48
C VAL A 137 -10.92 -9.48 1.06
N VAL A 138 -11.40 -10.59 0.47
CA VAL A 138 -12.81 -10.72 0.07
C VAL A 138 -13.75 -10.56 1.27
N PHE A 139 -13.43 -11.21 2.39
CA PHE A 139 -14.22 -11.06 3.62
C PHE A 139 -14.24 -9.61 4.12
N HIS A 140 -13.09 -8.94 4.17
CA HIS A 140 -12.96 -7.55 4.62
C HIS A 140 -13.77 -6.55 3.79
N GLU A 141 -13.97 -6.80 2.49
CA GLU A 141 -14.78 -5.91 1.65
C GLU A 141 -16.29 -6.15 1.79
N ILE A 142 -16.72 -7.30 2.32
CA ILE A 142 -18.14 -7.67 2.43
C ILE A 142 -18.73 -7.30 3.80
N VAL A 143 -17.90 -7.31 4.85
CA VAL A 143 -18.26 -6.90 6.22
C VAL A 143 -18.34 -5.38 6.33
#